data_AF-A0A7J4N677-F1
#
_entry.id   AF-A0A7J4N677-F1
#
_cell.length_a   1.000
_cell.length_b   1.000
_cell.length_c   1.000
_cell.angle_alpha   90.00
_cell.angle_beta   90.00
_cell.angle_gamma   90.00
#
_symmetry.space_group_name_H-M   'P 1'
#
loop_
_entity.id
_entity.type
_entity.pdbx_description
1 polymer ?
#
loop_
_entity_poly.entity_id
_entity_poly.type
_entity_poly.pdbx_seq_one_letter_code
_entity_poly.pdbx_strand_id
1 'polypeptide(L)'
;MELNDLVESLKSFPGVTRKKSISSVINFFPKQSYTKILASYGEDAAVVDQGDKLLLLAADGIMPALMKANPFFAGYYAVLVNIH
;
A
#
# COMPACT_ATOMS: atom_id res chain seq x y z
N MET A 1 23.42 19.68 2.34
CA MET A 1 22.57 18.72 3.08
C MET A 1 23.44 17.52 3.31
N GLU A 2 23.76 17.23 4.57
CA GLU A 2 24.59 16.07 4.90
C GLU A 2 23.75 14.79 4.76
N LEU A 3 24.41 13.65 4.53
CA LEU A 3 23.72 12.36 4.35
C LEU A 3 22.76 12.05 5.52
N ASN A 4 23.17 12.38 6.75
CA ASN A 4 22.37 12.17 7.94
C ASN A 4 21.07 12.99 7.91
N ASP A 5 21.13 14.24 7.45
CA ASP A 5 19.95 15.10 7.33
C ASP A 5 18.96 14.56 6.30
N LEU A 6 19.48 14.06 5.17
CA LEU A 6 18.65 13.44 4.14
C LEU A 6 17.97 12.18 4.68
N VAL A 7 18.72 11.31 5.36
CA VAL A 7 18.18 10.07 5.94
C VAL A 7 17.05 10.36 6.93
N GLU A 8 17.24 11.33 7.82
CA GLU A 8 16.20 11.71 8.79
C GLU A 8 14.98 12.37 8.11
N SER A 9 15.20 13.15 7.05
CA SER A 9 14.09 13.72 6.26
C SER A 9 13.26 12.65 5.56
N LEU A 10 13.89 11.59 5.02
CA LEU A 10 13.20 10.49 4.34
C LEU A 10 12.43 9.62 5.33
N LYS A 11 13.02 9.30 6.49
CA LYS A 11 12.36 8.50 7.53
C LYS A 11 11.14 9.20 8.13
N SER A 12 11.16 10.53 8.18
CA SER A 12 10.06 11.33 8.70
C SER A 12 9.04 11.72 7.63
N PHE A 13 9.38 11.58 6.34
CA PHE A 13 8.50 11.97 5.24
C PHE A 13 7.13 11.29 5.33
N PRO A 14 6.02 12.05 5.27
CA PRO A 14 4.66 11.50 5.36
C PRO A 14 4.36 10.44 4.29
N GLY A 15 5.04 10.50 3.14
CA GLY A 15 4.95 9.47 2.10
C GLY A 15 5.34 8.07 2.59
N VAL A 16 6.33 8.00 3.49
CA VAL A 16 6.88 6.77 4.06
C VAL A 16 6.16 6.39 5.34
N THR A 17 5.86 7.36 6.22
CA THR A 17 5.35 7.08 7.56
C THR A 17 3.84 6.80 7.62
N ARG A 18 3.04 7.23 6.63
CA ARG A 18 1.57 7.12 6.68
C ARG A 18 1.02 5.72 6.87
N LYS A 19 1.72 4.68 6.40
CA LYS A 19 1.27 3.28 6.48
C LYS A 19 1.51 2.66 7.87
N LYS A 20 2.25 3.33 8.77
CA LYS A 20 2.57 2.81 10.11
C LYS A 20 1.32 2.47 10.94
N SER A 21 0.28 3.30 10.88
CA SER A 21 -0.97 3.08 11.61
C SER A 21 -1.83 1.92 11.07
N ILE A 22 -1.58 1.47 9.84
CA ILE A 22 -2.34 0.33 9.27
C ILE A 22 -2.06 -0.92 10.10
N SER A 23 -0.82 -1.13 10.55
CA SER A 23 -0.45 -2.27 11.38
C SER A 23 -1.27 -2.36 12.67
N SER A 24 -1.57 -1.24 13.34
CA SER A 24 -2.36 -1.25 14.57
C SER A 24 -3.82 -1.58 14.29
N VAL A 25 -4.38 -1.09 13.18
CA VAL A 25 -5.74 -1.42 12.73
C VAL A 25 -5.85 -2.90 12.35
N ILE A 26 -4.89 -3.45 11.60
CA ILE A 26 -4.88 -4.87 11.22
C ILE A 26 -4.83 -5.77 12.45
N ASN A 27 -4.07 -5.40 13.47
CA ASN A 27 -3.97 -6.16 14.73
C ASN A 27 -5.27 -6.20 15.54
N PHE A 28 -6.22 -5.29 15.29
CA PHE A 28 -7.53 -5.30 15.94
C PHE A 28 -8.45 -6.40 15.39
N PHE A 29 -8.31 -6.76 14.10
CA PHE A 29 -9.16 -7.77 13.49
C PHE A 29 -8.77 -9.19 13.96
N PRO A 30 -9.73 -10.12 14.02
CA PRO A 30 -9.43 -11.51 14.32
C PRO A 30 -8.40 -12.04 13.34
N LYS A 31 -7.32 -12.66 13.86
CA LYS A 31 -6.34 -13.34 13.02
C LYS A 31 -6.98 -14.60 12.44
N GLN A 32 -7.67 -14.46 11.32
CA GLN A 32 -8.17 -15.60 10.57
C GLN A 32 -7.00 -16.36 9.96
N SER A 33 -7.09 -17.69 9.94
CA SER A 33 -6.14 -18.51 9.20
C SER A 33 -6.41 -18.31 7.72
N TYR A 34 -5.63 -17.44 7.08
CA TYR A 34 -5.73 -17.15 5.65
C TYR A 34 -5.09 -18.26 4.82
N THR A 35 -5.63 -19.47 4.88
CA THR A 35 -5.06 -20.65 4.21
C THR A 35 -5.01 -20.54 2.69
N LYS A 36 -5.81 -19.63 2.12
CA LYS A 36 -5.85 -19.36 0.67
C LYS A 36 -5.04 -18.13 0.25
N ILE A 37 -4.48 -17.36 1.17
CA ILE A 37 -3.69 -16.19 0.79
C ILE A 37 -2.22 -16.61 0.71
N LEU A 38 -1.68 -16.63 -0.51
CA LEU A 38 -0.32 -17.12 -0.80
C LEU A 38 0.73 -16.02 -0.64
N ALA A 39 0.36 -14.76 -0.87
CA ALA A 39 1.19 -13.58 -0.70
C ALA A 39 0.33 -12.42 -0.18
N SER A 40 0.79 -11.72 0.87
CA SER A 40 -0.03 -10.74 1.59
C SER A 40 0.76 -9.50 2.07
N TYR A 41 0.68 -9.15 3.35
CA TYR A 41 1.17 -7.91 3.93
C TYR A 41 2.62 -7.61 3.55
N GLY A 42 2.85 -6.49 2.88
CA GLY A 42 4.16 -6.04 2.41
C GLY A 42 4.35 -6.13 0.89
N GLU A 43 3.50 -6.90 0.21
CA GLU A 43 3.51 -7.04 -1.26
C GLU A 43 2.66 -5.96 -1.95
N ASP A 44 2.92 -5.73 -3.25
CA ASP A 44 2.18 -4.77 -4.08
C ASP A 44 0.76 -5.25 -4.45
N ALA A 45 0.54 -6.57 -4.43
CA ALA A 45 -0.75 -7.20 -4.65
C ALA A 45 -0.91 -8.46 -3.79
N ALA A 46 -2.15 -8.77 -3.41
CA ALA A 46 -2.48 -10.02 -2.75
C ALA A 46 -2.69 -11.14 -3.77
N VAL A 47 -2.15 -12.32 -3.47
CA VAL A 47 -2.37 -13.54 -4.29
C VAL A 47 -3.26 -14.48 -3.51
N VAL A 48 -4.41 -14.82 -4.08
CA VAL A 48 -5.40 -15.72 -3.48
C VAL A 48 -5.54 -16.99 -4.32
N ASP A 49 -5.40 -18.13 -3.66
CA ASP A 49 -5.60 -19.46 -4.23
C ASP A 49 -7.08 -19.70 -4.57
N GLN A 50 -7.31 -20.12 -5.81
CA GLN A 50 -8.60 -20.50 -6.41
C GLN A 50 -8.51 -21.90 -7.06
N GLY A 51 -7.72 -22.81 -6.47
CA GLY A 51 -7.54 -24.17 -6.96
C GLY A 51 -6.64 -24.19 -8.20
N ASP A 52 -7.20 -24.47 -9.37
CA ASP A 52 -6.45 -24.51 -10.63
C ASP A 52 -6.05 -23.11 -11.15
N LYS A 53 -6.46 -22.04 -10.45
CA LYS A 53 -6.22 -20.65 -10.81
C LYS A 53 -5.77 -19.84 -9.60
N LEU A 54 -5.12 -18.72 -9.89
CA LEU A 54 -4.78 -17.71 -8.91
C LEU A 54 -5.58 -16.44 -9.18
N LEU A 55 -6.05 -15.80 -8.12
CA LEU A 55 -6.64 -14.47 -8.16
C LEU A 55 -5.62 -13.46 -7.64
N LEU A 56 -5.22 -12.52 -8.50
CA LEU A 56 -4.39 -11.38 -8.14
C LEU A 56 -5.29 -10.19 -7.79
N LEU A 57 -5.11 -9.62 -6.61
CA LEU A 57 -5.82 -8.41 -6.16
C LEU A 57 -4.82 -7.30 -5.87
N ALA A 58 -4.73 -6.34 -6.77
CA ALA A 58 -3.97 -5.11 -6.59
C ALA A 58 -4.89 -3.99 -6.09
N ALA A 59 -4.44 -3.24 -5.08
CA ALA A 59 -5.12 -2.05 -4.62
C ALA A 59 -4.11 -1.10 -3.96
N ASP A 60 -4.06 0.14 -4.43
CA ASP A 60 -3.24 1.19 -3.81
C ASP A 60 -4.06 2.43 -3.43
N GLY A 61 -3.57 3.15 -2.43
CA GLY A 61 -4.21 4.34 -1.88
C GLY A 61 -3.60 5.63 -2.44
N ILE A 62 -4.44 6.48 -3.00
CA ILE A 62 -4.04 7.83 -3.43
C ILE A 62 -3.97 8.79 -2.24
N MET A 63 -2.88 9.57 -2.19
CA MET A 63 -2.69 10.57 -1.14
C MET A 63 -3.78 11.66 -1.23
N PRO A 64 -4.48 11.98 -0.12
CA PRO A 64 -5.47 13.06 -0.11
C PRO A 64 -4.91 14.41 -0.54
N ALA A 65 -3.64 14.68 -0.23
CA ALA A 65 -2.96 15.91 -0.66
C ALA A 65 -2.87 16.02 -2.19
N LEU A 66 -2.57 14.92 -2.88
CA LEU A 66 -2.51 14.87 -4.34
C LEU A 66 -3.90 15.08 -4.94
N MET A 67 -4.93 14.45 -4.36
CA MET A 67 -6.31 14.66 -4.79
C MET A 67 -6.73 16.13 -4.69
N LYS A 68 -6.34 16.82 -3.60
CA LYS A 68 -6.63 18.25 -3.41
C LYS A 68 -5.83 19.14 -4.37
N ALA A 69 -4.57 18.81 -4.64
CA ALA A 69 -3.69 19.63 -5.47
C ALA A 69 -3.94 19.43 -6.97
N ASN A 70 -4.22 18.20 -7.40
CA ASN A 70 -4.43 17.86 -8.80
C ASN A 70 -5.33 16.61 -8.99
N PRO A 71 -6.67 16.80 -9.02
CA PRO A 71 -7.61 15.69 -9.13
C PRO A 71 -7.44 14.85 -10.41
N PHE A 72 -7.07 15.48 -11.52
CA PHE A 72 -6.90 14.77 -12.79
C PHE A 72 -5.75 13.77 -12.69
N PHE A 73 -4.57 14.21 -12.25
CA PHE A 73 -3.44 13.31 -12.06
C PHE A 73 -3.69 12.30 -10.93
N ALA A 74 -4.41 12.69 -9.87
CA ALA A 74 -4.83 11.75 -8.84
C ALA A 74 -5.65 10.59 -9.42
N GLY A 75 -6.60 10.88 -10.33
CA GLY A 75 -7.38 9.87 -11.04
C GLY A 75 -6.53 9.03 -12.01
N TYR A 76 -5.64 9.67 -12.77
CA TYR A 76 -4.71 8.98 -13.67
C TYR A 76 -3.83 7.97 -12.89
N TYR A 77 -3.24 8.40 -11.78
CA TYR A 77 -2.40 7.53 -10.96
C TYR A 77 -3.19 6.44 -10.25
N ALA A 78 -4.46 6.68 -9.88
CA ALA A 78 -5.32 5.64 -9.30
C ALA A 78 -5.48 4.43 -10.24
N VAL A 79 -5.45 4.65 -11.55
CA VAL A 79 -5.44 3.57 -12.55
C VAL A 79 -4.02 3.03 -12.72
N LEU A 80 -3.04 3.90 -12.96
CA LEU A 80 -1.69 3.49 -13.34
C LEU A 80 -1.03 2.54 -12.34
N VAL A 81 -1.14 2.80 -11.04
CA VAL A 81 -0.42 2.05 -10.00
C VAL A 81 -0.94 0.62 -9.81
N ASN A 82 -2.11 0.28 -10.37
CA ASN A 82 -2.72 -1.04 -10.25
C ASN A 82 -2.53 -1.90 -11.51
N ILE A 83 -1.80 -1.41 -12.52
CA ILE A 83 -1.45 -2.19 -13.70
C ILE A 83 -0.17 -2.97 -13.38
N HIS A 84 -0.27 -4.30 -13.41
CA HIS A 84 0.84 -5.24 -13.14
C HIS A 84 1.08 -6.14 -14.35
#